data_AF-A0A1H3BYN0-F1
#
_entry.id   AF-A0A1H3BYN0-F1
#
_cell.length_a   1.000
_cell.length_b   1.000
_cell.length_c   1.000
_cell.angle_alpha   90.00
_cell.angle_beta   90.00
_cell.angle_gamma   90.00
#
_symmetry.space_group_name_H-M   'P 1'
#
loop_
_entity.id
_entity.type
_entity.pdbx_description
1 polymer ?
#
loop_
_entity_poly.entity_id
_entity_poly.type
_entity_poly.pdbx_seq_one_letter_code
_entity_poly.pdbx_strand_id
1 'polypeptide(L)'
;MLHYLRLRARLLGRQLGELGWWRLLVLGALLLLAVARALFTAATHPQLAWAVPLAVALFTRSLHRRRADLAFLHLAAPDFRGWLAVEYALGSLPVALALLGWGRVGPALLTVAGAAAVALVPAAAAPASRVRRPMWFRSVAFEWVSVGRWPALGLVWLALLAAAAATRANSTGPALAILVWLLLMLETYGPAEPWSWLLPALRTPGAWLRQRVGWALLYFGLTVAPLAAVLALGPAGAGGTALVLGWCTMVLTMVVLAKYAFYPHATLGRLTQAGAVVVGLSVLGSNPAYLALLLACFLGLLLKSRSRLEQYRRE
;
A
#
# COMPACT_ATOMS: atom_id res chain seq x y z
N MET A 1 30.23 -9.84 -2.29
CA MET A 1 29.23 -9.56 -1.22
C MET A 1 29.28 -8.11 -0.73
N LEU A 2 30.44 -7.65 -0.26
CA LEU A 2 30.61 -6.29 0.28
C LEU A 2 30.27 -5.17 -0.73
N HIS A 3 30.60 -5.35 -2.01
CA HIS A 3 30.34 -4.36 -3.05
C HIS A 3 28.84 -4.17 -3.36
N TYR A 4 28.06 -5.25 -3.37
CA TYR A 4 26.60 -5.17 -3.55
C TYR A 4 25.93 -4.45 -2.39
N LEU A 5 26.27 -4.83 -1.14
CA LEU A 5 25.75 -4.18 0.06
C LEU A 5 26.15 -2.70 0.13
N ARG A 6 27.40 -2.36 -0.23
CA ARG A 6 27.86 -0.96 -0.30
C ARG A 6 27.10 -0.14 -1.35
N LEU A 7 26.89 -0.69 -2.56
CA LEU A 7 26.10 -0.02 -3.60
C LEU A 7 24.69 0.27 -3.08
N ARG A 8 24.09 -0.72 -2.41
CA ARG A 8 22.73 -0.60 -1.91
C ARG A 8 22.61 0.37 -0.74
N ALA A 9 23.58 0.38 0.18
CA ALA A 9 23.67 1.35 1.24
C ALA A 9 23.82 2.78 0.69
N ARG A 10 24.61 2.97 -0.38
CA ARG A 10 24.73 4.27 -1.07
C ARG A 10 23.42 4.70 -1.74
N LEU A 11 22.72 3.78 -2.41
CA LEU A 11 21.42 4.06 -3.01
C LEU A 11 20.36 4.40 -1.95
N LEU A 12 20.32 3.65 -0.85
CA LEU A 12 19.46 3.96 0.30
C LEU A 12 19.81 5.32 0.90
N GLY A 13 21.09 5.61 1.14
CA GLY A 13 21.55 6.89 1.68
C GLY A 13 21.16 8.07 0.78
N ARG A 14 21.27 7.92 -0.54
CA ARG A 14 20.82 8.93 -1.51
C ARG A 14 19.30 9.11 -1.47
N GLN A 15 18.53 8.02 -1.46
CA GLN A 15 17.07 8.07 -1.36
C GLN A 15 16.61 8.74 -0.04
N LEU A 16 17.30 8.44 1.06
CA LEU A 16 17.05 9.06 2.36
C LEU A 16 17.40 10.55 2.35
N GLY A 17 18.50 10.94 1.70
CA GLY A 17 18.85 12.35 1.48
C GLY A 17 17.79 13.10 0.68
N GLU A 18 17.26 12.49 -0.38
CA GLU A 18 16.22 13.06 -1.25
C GLU A 18 14.85 13.23 -0.54
N LEU A 19 14.56 12.42 0.50
CA LEU A 19 13.36 12.56 1.34
C LEU A 19 13.37 13.82 2.20
N GLY A 20 14.56 14.30 2.58
CA GLY A 20 14.76 15.36 3.56
C GLY A 20 14.68 14.84 5.00
N TRP A 21 15.66 15.22 5.81
CA TRP A 21 15.84 14.74 7.19
C TRP A 21 14.60 14.92 8.07
N TRP A 22 13.89 16.05 7.94
CA TRP A 22 12.69 16.34 8.73
C TRP A 22 11.53 15.39 8.42
N ARG A 23 11.29 15.07 7.13
CA ARG A 23 10.24 14.11 6.73
C ARG A 23 10.59 12.71 7.19
N LEU A 24 11.86 12.34 7.13
CA LEU A 24 12.36 11.06 7.63
C LEU A 24 12.14 10.92 9.13
N LEU A 25 12.40 11.98 9.89
CA LEU A 25 12.22 11.98 11.34
C LEU A 25 10.73 11.82 11.68
N VAL A 26 9.85 12.63 11.08
CA VAL A 26 8.41 12.59 11.36
C VAL A 26 7.75 11.30 10.85
N LEU A 27 7.93 10.96 9.57
CA LEU A 27 7.32 9.75 8.98
C LEU A 27 7.93 8.47 9.56
N GLY A 28 9.25 8.48 9.80
CA GLY A 28 9.96 7.36 10.42
C GLY A 28 9.50 7.12 11.84
N ALA A 29 9.38 8.17 12.67
CA ALA A 29 8.87 8.05 14.04
C ALA A 29 7.42 7.55 14.07
N LEU A 30 6.55 8.10 13.22
CA LEU A 30 5.15 7.65 13.13
C LEU A 30 5.04 6.20 12.67
N LEU A 31 5.82 5.81 11.65
CA LEU A 31 5.86 4.42 11.18
C LEU A 31 6.37 3.48 12.28
N LEU A 32 7.46 3.86 12.96
CA LEU A 32 8.03 3.10 14.06
C LEU A 32 7.00 2.92 15.19
N LEU A 33 6.32 3.99 15.58
CA LEU A 33 5.30 3.96 16.63
C LEU A 33 4.12 3.06 16.24
N ALA A 34 3.64 3.17 14.99
CA ALA A 34 2.56 2.35 14.47
C ALA A 34 2.94 0.86 14.43
N VAL A 35 4.15 0.55 13.93
CA VAL A 35 4.68 -0.82 13.90
C VAL A 35 4.88 -1.36 15.32
N ALA A 36 5.47 -0.59 16.22
CA ALA A 36 5.67 -0.98 17.61
C ALA A 36 4.35 -1.27 18.31
N ARG A 37 3.33 -0.41 18.11
CA ARG A 37 2.00 -0.61 18.70
C ARG A 37 1.29 -1.83 18.11
N ALA A 38 1.39 -2.06 16.80
CA ALA A 38 0.83 -3.23 16.14
C ALA A 38 1.53 -4.54 16.58
N LEU A 39 2.85 -4.51 16.77
CA LEU A 39 3.59 -5.66 17.30
C LEU A 39 3.25 -5.91 18.76
N PHE A 40 3.11 -4.86 19.57
CA PHE A 40 2.70 -4.98 20.96
C PHE A 40 1.30 -5.62 21.06
N THR A 41 0.32 -5.13 20.29
CA THR A 41 -1.04 -5.69 20.31
C THR A 41 -1.09 -7.13 19.76
N ALA A 42 -0.29 -7.43 18.73
CA ALA A 42 -0.20 -8.79 18.21
C ALA A 42 0.49 -9.75 19.21
N ALA A 43 1.45 -9.26 19.99
CA ALA A 43 2.14 -10.07 20.99
C ALA A 43 1.27 -10.36 22.22
N THR A 44 0.42 -9.40 22.62
CA THR A 44 -0.51 -9.57 23.75
C THR A 44 -1.67 -10.51 23.44
N HIS A 45 -2.09 -10.61 22.17
CA HIS A 45 -3.17 -11.52 21.76
C HIS A 45 -2.63 -12.77 21.02
N PRO A 46 -2.73 -13.98 21.61
CA PRO A 46 -2.11 -15.20 21.05
C PRO A 46 -2.58 -15.55 19.63
N GLN A 47 -3.83 -15.23 19.28
CA GLN A 47 -4.37 -15.48 17.94
C GLN A 47 -3.81 -14.50 16.89
N LEU A 48 -3.56 -13.24 17.27
CA LEU A 48 -3.02 -12.21 16.37
C LEU A 48 -1.52 -12.42 16.09
N ALA A 49 -0.78 -13.03 17.02
CA ALA A 49 0.63 -13.34 16.82
C ALA A 49 0.88 -14.20 15.55
N TRP A 50 -0.07 -15.08 15.19
CA TRP A 50 0.01 -15.92 13.98
C TRP A 50 -0.30 -15.17 12.68
N ALA A 51 -0.92 -14.00 12.75
CA ALA A 51 -1.11 -13.15 11.57
C ALA A 51 0.18 -12.41 11.18
N VAL A 52 1.11 -12.20 12.13
CA VAL A 52 2.36 -11.45 11.89
C VAL A 52 3.26 -12.11 10.84
N PRO A 53 3.57 -13.42 10.90
CA PRO A 53 4.35 -14.10 9.86
C PRO A 53 3.75 -13.95 8.47
N LEU A 54 2.43 -14.09 8.36
CA LEU A 54 1.71 -13.94 7.11
C LEU A 54 1.82 -12.52 6.56
N ALA A 55 1.63 -11.51 7.41
CA ALA A 55 1.78 -10.10 7.02
C ALA A 55 3.20 -9.78 6.54
N VAL A 56 4.23 -10.27 7.25
CA VAL A 56 5.64 -10.08 6.85
C VAL A 56 5.93 -10.81 5.53
N ALA A 57 5.46 -12.04 5.35
CA ALA A 57 5.64 -12.79 4.10
C ALA A 57 4.95 -12.11 2.90
N LEU A 58 3.74 -11.59 3.08
CA LEU A 58 3.03 -10.84 2.03
C LEU A 58 3.74 -9.53 1.69
N PHE A 59 4.20 -8.80 2.70
CA PHE A 59 4.95 -7.56 2.52
C PHE A 59 6.27 -7.79 1.78
N THR A 60 7.06 -8.76 2.23
CA THR A 60 8.33 -9.15 1.58
C THR A 60 8.08 -9.66 0.16
N ARG A 61 7.02 -10.43 -0.08
CA ARG A 61 6.62 -10.87 -1.43
C ARG A 61 6.25 -9.70 -2.34
N SER A 62 5.51 -8.73 -1.83
CA SER A 62 5.17 -7.52 -2.59
C SER A 62 6.43 -6.75 -3.00
N LEU A 63 7.38 -6.58 -2.06
CA LEU A 63 8.67 -5.95 -2.32
C LEU A 63 9.51 -6.76 -3.33
N HIS A 64 9.57 -8.08 -3.17
CA HIS A 64 10.29 -8.99 -4.07
C HIS A 64 9.77 -8.88 -5.50
N ARG A 65 8.45 -8.98 -5.71
CA ARG A 65 7.85 -8.93 -7.06
C ARG A 65 8.06 -7.60 -7.79
N ARG A 66 8.32 -6.51 -7.06
CA ARG A 66 8.46 -5.14 -7.58
C ARG A 66 9.91 -4.70 -7.72
N ARG A 67 10.86 -5.59 -7.41
CA ARG A 67 12.28 -5.29 -7.36
C ARG A 67 12.84 -5.23 -8.78
N ALA A 68 13.35 -4.05 -9.18
CA ALA A 68 13.81 -3.79 -10.55
C ALA A 68 15.15 -4.48 -10.88
N ASP A 69 15.94 -4.85 -9.87
CA ASP A 69 17.24 -5.50 -10.01
C ASP A 69 17.15 -7.01 -10.28
N LEU A 70 15.97 -7.64 -10.15
CA LEU A 70 15.83 -9.09 -10.31
C LEU A 70 16.19 -9.58 -11.72
N ALA A 71 15.87 -8.79 -12.75
CA ALA A 71 16.24 -9.10 -14.13
C ALA A 71 17.76 -9.05 -14.33
N PHE A 72 18.43 -8.07 -13.72
CA PHE A 72 19.90 -7.97 -13.74
C PHE A 72 20.54 -9.11 -12.95
N LEU A 73 20.01 -9.44 -11.77
CA LEU A 73 20.52 -10.52 -10.92
C LEU A 73 20.40 -11.89 -11.60
N HIS A 74 19.33 -12.14 -12.36
CA HIS A 74 19.19 -13.36 -13.16
C HIS A 74 20.30 -13.52 -14.21
N LEU A 75 20.81 -12.42 -14.75
CA LEU A 75 21.86 -12.43 -15.78
C LEU A 75 23.26 -12.43 -15.18
N ALA A 76 23.46 -11.72 -14.07
CA ALA A 76 24.77 -11.45 -13.50
C ALA A 76 25.24 -12.47 -12.43
N ALA A 77 24.32 -13.21 -11.79
CA ALA A 77 24.67 -14.14 -10.72
C ALA A 77 23.73 -15.35 -10.67
N PRO A 78 24.19 -16.58 -10.96
CA PRO A 78 23.34 -17.77 -10.97
C PRO A 78 22.75 -18.14 -9.59
N ASP A 79 23.43 -17.82 -8.50
CA ASP A 79 23.03 -18.19 -7.13
C ASP A 79 22.35 -17.06 -6.32
N PHE A 80 21.87 -16.01 -6.97
CA PHE A 80 21.34 -14.81 -6.29
C PHE A 80 20.17 -15.10 -5.32
N ARG A 81 19.46 -16.23 -5.46
CA ARG A 81 18.30 -16.59 -4.61
C ARG A 81 18.67 -16.86 -3.15
N GLY A 82 19.78 -17.54 -2.88
CA GLY A 82 20.24 -17.75 -1.51
C GLY A 82 20.58 -16.43 -0.82
N TRP A 83 21.12 -15.48 -1.58
CA TRP A 83 21.50 -14.17 -1.09
C TRP A 83 20.26 -13.33 -0.75
N LEU A 84 19.22 -13.41 -1.59
CA LEU A 84 17.92 -12.79 -1.32
C LEU A 84 17.24 -13.40 -0.09
N ALA A 85 17.33 -14.71 0.11
CA ALA A 85 16.75 -15.38 1.26
C ALA A 85 17.37 -14.86 2.57
N VAL A 86 18.70 -14.76 2.62
CA VAL A 86 19.44 -14.19 3.76
C VAL A 86 19.06 -12.74 4.00
N GLU A 87 18.98 -11.94 2.93
CA GLU A 87 18.58 -10.54 3.03
C GLU A 87 17.18 -10.37 3.62
N TYR A 88 16.20 -11.16 3.17
CA TYR A 88 14.83 -11.09 3.69
C TYR A 88 14.72 -11.62 5.11
N ALA A 89 15.46 -12.68 5.45
CA ALA A 89 15.58 -13.17 6.81
C ALA A 89 16.12 -12.09 7.75
N LEU A 90 17.23 -11.44 7.40
CA LEU A 90 17.83 -10.35 8.16
C LEU A 90 16.88 -9.16 8.30
N GLY A 91 16.17 -8.80 7.23
CA GLY A 91 15.18 -7.72 7.26
C GLY A 91 13.98 -8.01 8.18
N SER A 92 13.66 -9.28 8.40
CA SER A 92 12.58 -9.70 9.31
C SER A 92 12.99 -9.85 10.78
N LEU A 93 14.29 -9.82 11.09
CA LEU A 93 14.81 -10.02 12.44
C LEU A 93 14.22 -9.08 13.50
N PRO A 94 14.04 -7.76 13.27
CA PRO A 94 13.47 -6.88 14.28
C PRO A 94 12.07 -7.34 14.73
N VAL A 95 11.26 -7.83 13.79
CA VAL A 95 9.92 -8.36 14.07
C VAL A 95 10.00 -9.69 14.82
N ALA A 96 10.89 -10.59 14.38
CA ALA A 96 11.09 -11.88 15.01
C ALA A 96 11.60 -11.75 16.46
N LEU A 97 12.56 -10.84 16.72
CA LEU A 97 13.08 -10.55 18.05
C LEU A 97 12.01 -9.96 18.96
N ALA A 98 11.13 -9.08 18.45
CA ALA A 98 10.00 -8.57 19.20
C ALA A 98 9.06 -9.71 19.63
N LEU A 99 8.73 -10.64 18.73
CA LEU A 99 7.90 -11.81 19.05
C LEU A 99 8.57 -12.76 20.05
N LEU A 100 9.89 -12.97 19.93
CA LEU A 100 10.68 -13.76 20.88
C LEU A 100 10.72 -13.15 22.27
N GLY A 101 10.83 -11.82 22.38
CA GLY A 101 10.78 -11.10 23.66
C GLY A 101 9.48 -11.33 24.44
N TRP A 102 8.40 -11.70 23.74
CA TRP A 102 7.10 -12.07 24.31
C TRP A 102 6.87 -13.59 24.40
N GLY A 103 7.93 -14.39 24.25
CA GLY A 103 7.87 -15.85 24.36
C GLY A 103 7.20 -16.58 23.19
N ARG A 104 6.96 -15.90 22.05
CA ARG A 104 6.25 -16.47 20.89
C ARG A 104 7.23 -17.06 19.87
N VAL A 105 7.87 -18.17 20.23
CA VAL A 105 8.91 -18.81 19.41
C VAL A 105 8.38 -19.30 18.05
N GLY A 106 7.21 -19.94 18.02
CA GLY A 106 6.60 -20.45 16.78
C GLY A 106 6.37 -19.37 15.71
N PRO A 107 5.61 -18.30 16.02
CA PRO A 107 5.44 -17.17 15.12
C PRO A 107 6.78 -16.52 14.72
N ALA A 108 7.71 -16.33 15.64
CA ALA A 108 9.02 -15.72 15.33
C ALA A 108 9.79 -16.52 14.27
N LEU A 109 9.88 -17.84 14.43
CA LEU A 109 10.55 -18.72 13.47
C LEU A 109 9.86 -18.68 12.10
N LEU A 110 8.53 -18.73 12.07
CA LEU A 110 7.77 -18.60 10.83
C LEU A 110 7.94 -17.25 10.14
N THR A 111 8.17 -16.18 10.91
CA THR A 111 8.40 -14.85 10.35
C THR A 111 9.70 -14.83 9.53
N VAL A 112 10.77 -15.41 10.09
CA VAL A 112 12.08 -15.50 9.42
C VAL A 112 12.05 -16.49 8.26
N ALA A 113 11.50 -17.69 8.48
CA ALA A 113 11.40 -18.73 7.47
C ALA A 113 10.49 -18.30 6.30
N GLY A 114 9.35 -17.68 6.60
CA GLY A 114 8.42 -17.16 5.61
C GLY A 114 9.03 -16.04 4.77
N ALA A 115 9.75 -15.11 5.39
CA ALA A 115 10.48 -14.05 4.67
C ALA A 115 11.58 -14.64 3.77
N ALA A 116 12.34 -15.63 4.23
CA ALA A 116 13.36 -16.30 3.44
C ALA A 116 12.76 -17.06 2.24
N ALA A 117 11.65 -17.78 2.45
CA ALA A 117 10.96 -18.55 1.43
C ALA A 117 10.44 -17.69 0.27
N VAL A 118 10.18 -16.40 0.50
CA VAL A 118 9.80 -15.45 -0.56
C VAL A 118 10.84 -15.35 -1.67
N ALA A 119 12.13 -15.59 -1.39
CA ALA A 119 13.18 -15.57 -2.40
C ALA A 119 13.04 -16.67 -3.47
N LEU A 120 12.23 -17.70 -3.21
CA LEU A 120 11.90 -18.77 -4.15
C LEU A 120 10.73 -18.42 -5.07
N VAL A 121 9.96 -17.39 -4.73
CA VAL A 121 8.82 -16.96 -5.53
C VAL A 121 9.36 -16.37 -6.84
N PRO A 122 8.82 -16.76 -8.02
CA PRO A 122 9.26 -16.19 -9.27
C PRO A 122 9.00 -14.66 -9.28
N ALA A 123 9.97 -13.92 -9.82
CA ALA A 123 9.81 -12.49 -10.09
C ALA A 123 8.56 -12.27 -10.95
N ALA A 124 7.89 -11.12 -10.80
CA ALA A 124 6.77 -10.80 -11.67
C ALA A 124 7.27 -10.61 -13.11
N ALA A 125 7.18 -11.66 -13.92
CA ALA A 125 7.42 -11.55 -15.35
C ALA A 125 6.35 -10.63 -15.95
N ALA A 126 6.76 -9.68 -16.78
CA ALA A 126 5.81 -8.97 -17.62
C ALA A 126 5.08 -10.02 -18.47
N PRO A 127 3.73 -10.10 -18.42
CA PRO A 127 3.01 -11.13 -19.16
C PRO A 127 3.32 -11.02 -20.65
N ALA A 128 3.89 -12.09 -21.21
CA ALA A 128 4.34 -12.16 -22.60
C ALA A 128 3.19 -12.07 -23.62
N SER A 129 1.94 -12.28 -23.19
CA SER A 129 0.77 -12.21 -24.07
C SER A 129 -0.16 -11.05 -23.69
N ARG A 130 -0.26 -10.05 -24.57
CA ARG A 130 -1.35 -9.05 -24.56
C ARG A 130 -2.63 -9.72 -25.03
N VAL A 131 -3.29 -10.49 -24.16
CA VAL A 131 -4.67 -10.92 -24.42
C VAL A 131 -5.55 -9.67 -24.32
N ARG A 132 -6.05 -9.19 -25.47
CA ARG A 132 -7.05 -8.12 -25.53
C ARG A 132 -8.36 -8.66 -24.97
N ARG A 133 -8.56 -8.51 -23.66
CA ARG A 133 -9.87 -8.73 -23.06
C ARG A 133 -10.72 -7.46 -23.20
N PRO A 134 -12.01 -7.56 -23.54
CA PRO A 134 -12.91 -6.42 -23.45
C PRO A 134 -12.94 -5.94 -22.00
N MET A 135 -12.64 -4.66 -21.78
CA MET A 135 -12.51 -4.06 -20.45
C MET A 135 -13.71 -3.17 -20.17
N TRP A 136 -14.34 -3.36 -19.00
CA TRP A 136 -15.50 -2.59 -18.57
C TRP A 136 -15.13 -1.20 -18.01
N PHE A 137 -13.84 -0.96 -17.79
CA PHE A 137 -13.32 0.31 -17.28
C PHE A 137 -12.93 1.24 -18.43
N ARG A 138 -13.18 2.55 -18.26
CA ARG A 138 -12.73 3.56 -19.22
C ARG A 138 -11.20 3.58 -19.26
N SER A 139 -10.64 3.74 -20.46
CA SER A 139 -9.19 3.83 -20.69
C SER A 139 -8.51 4.94 -19.88
N VAL A 140 -9.26 5.98 -19.51
CA VAL A 140 -8.81 7.11 -18.69
C VAL A 140 -8.49 6.70 -17.24
N ALA A 141 -9.05 5.59 -16.75
CA ALA A 141 -8.80 5.04 -15.42
C ALA A 141 -7.86 3.83 -15.51
N PHE A 142 -6.63 4.08 -15.96
CA PHE A 142 -5.61 3.06 -16.20
C PHE A 142 -5.40 2.12 -15.01
N GLU A 143 -5.46 2.65 -13.79
CA GLU A 143 -5.30 1.89 -12.55
C GLU A 143 -6.34 0.78 -12.45
N TRP A 144 -7.60 1.08 -12.78
CA TRP A 144 -8.73 0.15 -12.76
C TRP A 144 -8.73 -0.80 -13.96
N VAL A 145 -8.24 -0.34 -15.09
CA VAL A 145 -7.99 -1.18 -16.27
C VAL A 145 -6.95 -2.26 -15.96
N SER A 146 -5.91 -1.92 -15.18
CA SER A 146 -4.90 -2.89 -14.74
C SER A 146 -5.46 -3.92 -13.77
N VAL A 147 -6.37 -3.50 -12.89
CA VAL A 147 -7.15 -4.34 -11.96
C VAL A 147 -8.02 -5.35 -12.67
N GLY A 148 -8.76 -4.94 -13.71
CA GLY A 148 -9.64 -5.83 -14.47
C GLY A 148 -8.92 -6.99 -15.17
N ARG A 149 -7.59 -6.95 -15.25
CA ARG A 149 -6.76 -8.03 -15.81
C ARG A 149 -6.35 -9.08 -14.77
N TRP A 150 -6.67 -8.88 -13.49
CA TRP A 150 -6.32 -9.79 -12.40
C TRP A 150 -7.55 -10.60 -11.97
N PRO A 151 -7.81 -11.77 -12.57
CA PRO A 151 -9.01 -12.57 -12.24
C PRO A 151 -9.04 -13.00 -10.76
N ALA A 152 -7.86 -13.19 -10.16
CA ALA A 152 -7.73 -13.47 -8.74
C ALA A 152 -8.32 -12.36 -7.86
N LEU A 153 -8.34 -11.10 -8.31
CA LEU A 153 -8.91 -9.99 -7.54
C LEU A 153 -10.44 -10.10 -7.45
N GLY A 154 -11.10 -10.61 -8.48
CA GLY A 154 -12.53 -10.92 -8.42
C GLY A 154 -12.84 -12.02 -7.40
N LEU A 155 -12.01 -13.05 -7.34
CA LEU A 155 -12.13 -14.11 -6.31
C LEU A 155 -11.87 -13.56 -4.90
N VAL A 156 -10.85 -12.71 -4.74
CA VAL A 156 -10.58 -12.03 -3.46
C VAL A 156 -11.76 -11.15 -3.06
N TRP A 157 -12.35 -10.41 -3.99
CA TRP A 157 -13.54 -9.60 -3.74
C TRP A 157 -14.74 -10.45 -3.28
N LEU A 158 -15.00 -11.57 -3.95
CA LEU A 158 -16.05 -12.52 -3.55
C LEU A 158 -15.77 -13.14 -2.18
N ALA A 159 -14.51 -13.49 -1.88
CA ALA A 159 -14.11 -14.01 -0.58
C ALA A 159 -14.30 -12.97 0.53
N LEU A 160 -13.97 -11.70 0.27
CA LEU A 160 -14.20 -10.59 1.21
C LEU A 160 -15.70 -10.37 1.44
N LEU A 161 -16.52 -10.46 0.39
CA LEU A 161 -17.97 -10.34 0.51
C LEU A 161 -18.58 -11.49 1.31
N ALA A 162 -18.15 -12.73 1.05
CA ALA A 162 -18.58 -13.90 1.79
C ALA A 162 -18.16 -13.81 3.27
N ALA A 163 -16.92 -13.40 3.54
CA ALA A 163 -16.42 -13.20 4.90
C ALA A 163 -17.18 -12.08 5.63
N ALA A 164 -17.46 -10.96 4.96
CA ALA A 164 -18.27 -9.88 5.51
C ALA A 164 -19.69 -10.36 5.83
N ALA A 165 -20.32 -11.11 4.93
CA ALA A 165 -21.66 -11.66 5.14
C ALA A 165 -21.69 -12.67 6.30
N ALA A 166 -20.71 -13.57 6.39
CA ALA A 166 -20.61 -14.55 7.47
C ALA A 166 -20.37 -13.90 8.84
N THR A 167 -19.64 -12.78 8.87
CA THR A 167 -19.32 -12.05 10.10
C THR A 167 -20.26 -10.88 10.38
N ARG A 168 -21.37 -10.75 9.65
CA ARG A 168 -22.31 -9.61 9.72
C ARG A 168 -22.91 -9.37 11.11
N ALA A 169 -22.93 -10.39 11.97
CA ALA A 169 -23.36 -10.27 13.36
C ALA A 169 -22.47 -9.31 14.18
N ASN A 170 -21.23 -9.12 13.75
CA ASN A 170 -20.28 -8.16 14.32
C ASN A 170 -20.04 -7.03 13.31
N SER A 171 -19.92 -5.79 13.78
CA SER A 171 -19.61 -4.62 12.91
C SER A 171 -18.17 -4.65 12.38
N THR A 172 -17.28 -5.34 13.07
CA THR A 172 -15.84 -5.36 12.79
C THR A 172 -15.49 -6.10 11.51
N GLY A 173 -16.14 -7.23 11.23
CA GLY A 173 -15.84 -8.07 10.07
C GLY A 173 -16.09 -7.37 8.73
N PRO A 174 -17.30 -6.84 8.47
CA PRO A 174 -17.59 -6.07 7.25
C PRO A 174 -16.73 -4.80 7.13
N ALA A 175 -16.44 -4.11 8.23
CA ALA A 175 -15.56 -2.95 8.23
C ALA A 175 -14.12 -3.32 7.82
N LEU A 176 -13.59 -4.43 8.32
CA LEU A 176 -12.29 -4.97 7.92
C LEU A 176 -12.27 -5.38 6.45
N ALA A 177 -13.35 -5.98 5.93
CA ALA A 177 -13.44 -6.33 4.52
C ALA A 177 -13.34 -5.09 3.61
N ILE A 178 -14.01 -3.99 3.98
CA ILE A 178 -13.90 -2.70 3.29
C ILE A 178 -12.47 -2.16 3.34
N LEU A 179 -11.82 -2.22 4.51
CA LEU A 179 -10.44 -1.76 4.68
C LEU A 179 -9.45 -2.59 3.86
N VAL A 180 -9.59 -3.92 3.84
CA VAL A 180 -8.75 -4.79 3.02
C VAL A 180 -8.96 -4.49 1.54
N TRP A 181 -10.21 -4.29 1.11
CA TRP A 181 -10.51 -3.89 -0.26
C TRP A 181 -9.86 -2.55 -0.63
N LEU A 182 -9.95 -1.55 0.25
CA LEU A 182 -9.25 -0.27 0.08
C LEU A 182 -7.76 -0.50 -0.12
N LEU A 183 -7.08 -1.22 0.77
CA LEU A 183 -5.63 -1.45 0.69
C LEU A 183 -5.22 -2.11 -0.64
N LEU A 184 -6.00 -3.08 -1.11
CA LEU A 184 -5.80 -3.70 -2.44
C LEU A 184 -5.96 -2.69 -3.57
N MET A 185 -6.92 -1.77 -3.48
CA MET A 185 -7.10 -0.71 -4.48
C MET A 185 -5.96 0.32 -4.44
N LEU A 186 -5.44 0.69 -3.27
CA LEU A 186 -4.33 1.65 -3.14
C LEU A 186 -3.07 1.14 -3.84
N GLU A 187 -2.86 -0.18 -3.85
CA GLU A 187 -1.72 -0.82 -4.51
C GLU A 187 -1.65 -0.51 -6.03
N THR A 188 -2.81 -0.28 -6.64
CA THR A 188 -2.98 -0.05 -8.09
C THR A 188 -2.54 1.35 -8.51
N TYR A 189 -2.48 2.29 -7.56
CA TYR A 189 -2.02 3.67 -7.75
C TYR A 189 -0.49 3.83 -7.55
N GLY A 190 0.24 2.74 -7.32
CA GLY A 190 1.68 2.75 -7.09
C GLY A 190 2.60 2.89 -8.33
N PRO A 191 2.22 2.49 -9.56
CA PRO A 191 3.01 2.75 -10.77
C PRO A 191 2.89 4.20 -11.26
N ALA A 192 4.01 4.80 -11.69
CA ALA A 192 3.99 6.09 -12.36
C ALA A 192 3.46 5.94 -13.80
N GLU A 193 2.63 6.87 -14.26
CA GLU A 193 2.12 6.91 -15.64
C GLU A 193 3.21 7.40 -16.60
N PRO A 194 3.17 7.03 -17.90
CA PRO A 194 4.06 7.61 -18.91
C PRO A 194 3.85 9.12 -19.02
N TRP A 195 4.92 9.88 -19.26
CA TRP A 195 4.87 11.35 -19.34
C TRP A 195 3.89 11.86 -20.41
N SER A 196 3.71 11.13 -21.52
CA SER A 196 2.79 11.49 -22.61
C SER A 196 1.33 11.56 -22.16
N TRP A 197 0.98 10.93 -21.02
CA TRP A 197 -0.37 10.99 -20.45
C TRP A 197 -0.63 12.21 -19.58
N LEU A 198 0.41 12.98 -19.26
CA LEU A 198 0.29 14.27 -18.56
C LEU A 198 0.00 15.43 -19.50
N LEU A 199 0.03 15.23 -20.83
CA LEU A 199 -0.28 16.27 -21.82
C LEU A 199 -1.63 16.97 -21.57
N PRO A 200 -2.73 16.29 -21.18
CA PRO A 200 -3.97 16.96 -20.81
C PRO A 200 -3.87 17.76 -19.50
N ALA A 201 -2.99 17.38 -18.57
CA ALA A 201 -2.77 18.09 -17.31
C ALA A 201 -2.09 19.45 -17.52
N LEU A 202 -1.33 19.61 -18.61
CA LEU A 202 -0.67 20.87 -18.99
C LEU A 202 -1.65 22.01 -19.28
N ARG A 203 -2.86 21.69 -19.75
CA ARG A 203 -3.89 22.69 -20.07
C ARG A 203 -4.63 23.16 -18.82
N THR A 204 -5.11 22.23 -17.99
CA THR A 204 -5.92 22.53 -16.80
C THR A 204 -5.65 21.55 -15.64
N PRO A 205 -4.58 21.76 -14.85
CA PRO A 205 -4.11 20.79 -13.85
C PRO A 205 -5.17 20.49 -12.79
N GLY A 206 -5.92 21.49 -12.34
CA GLY A 206 -6.99 21.33 -11.35
C GLY A 206 -8.20 20.55 -11.85
N ALA A 207 -8.61 20.74 -13.11
CA ALA A 207 -9.72 19.99 -13.70
C ALA A 207 -9.34 18.52 -13.93
N TRP A 208 -8.13 18.30 -14.44
CA TRP A 208 -7.57 16.97 -14.64
C TRP A 208 -7.46 16.19 -13.32
N LEU A 209 -6.93 16.82 -12.26
CA LEU A 209 -6.79 16.17 -10.97
C LEU A 209 -8.15 15.83 -10.33
N ARG A 210 -9.15 16.74 -10.44
CA ARG A 210 -10.54 16.46 -10.03
C ARG A 210 -11.12 15.27 -10.78
N GLN A 211 -10.88 15.19 -12.08
CA GLN A 211 -11.35 14.06 -12.89
C GLN A 211 -10.72 12.74 -12.45
N ARG A 212 -9.42 12.72 -12.13
CA ARG A 212 -8.73 11.52 -11.63
C ARG A 212 -9.24 11.06 -10.27
N VAL A 213 -9.42 11.99 -9.34
CA VAL A 213 -10.04 11.69 -8.04
C VAL A 213 -11.48 11.21 -8.23
N GLY A 214 -12.25 11.85 -9.12
CA GLY A 214 -13.63 11.46 -9.42
C GLY A 214 -13.75 10.03 -9.93
N TRP A 215 -12.91 9.63 -10.90
CA TRP A 215 -12.89 8.24 -11.38
C TRP A 215 -12.45 7.24 -10.30
N ALA A 216 -11.46 7.60 -9.48
CA ALA A 216 -11.02 6.77 -8.37
C ALA A 216 -12.16 6.50 -7.38
N LEU A 217 -12.86 7.56 -6.97
CA LEU A 217 -13.99 7.48 -6.04
C LEU A 217 -15.19 6.75 -6.64
N LEU A 218 -15.50 6.96 -7.92
CA LEU A 218 -16.60 6.29 -8.60
C LEU A 218 -16.40 4.78 -8.62
N TYR A 219 -15.23 4.31 -9.11
CA TYR A 219 -14.97 2.88 -9.23
C TYR A 219 -14.78 2.21 -7.86
N PHE A 220 -14.16 2.90 -6.91
CA PHE A 220 -14.12 2.42 -5.52
C PHE A 220 -15.52 2.31 -4.94
N GLY A 221 -16.36 3.34 -5.10
CA GLY A 221 -17.76 3.36 -4.65
C GLY A 221 -18.57 2.20 -5.22
N LEU A 222 -18.48 1.96 -6.53
CA LEU A 222 -19.19 0.86 -7.19
C LEU A 222 -18.73 -0.52 -6.69
N THR A 223 -17.44 -0.70 -6.46
CA THR A 223 -16.89 -2.00 -6.02
C THR A 223 -17.07 -2.25 -4.52
N VAL A 224 -17.10 -1.20 -3.70
CA VAL A 224 -17.30 -1.31 -2.26
C VAL A 224 -18.78 -1.35 -1.87
N ALA A 225 -19.70 -0.92 -2.74
CA ALA A 225 -21.13 -0.82 -2.43
C ALA A 225 -21.73 -2.12 -1.86
N PRO A 226 -21.46 -3.33 -2.39
CA PRO A 226 -21.99 -4.56 -1.80
C PRO A 226 -21.44 -4.83 -0.39
N LEU A 227 -20.17 -4.53 -0.13
CA LEU A 227 -19.56 -4.65 1.20
C LEU A 227 -20.15 -3.62 2.18
N ALA A 228 -20.37 -2.39 1.70
CA ALA A 228 -21.00 -1.33 2.47
C ALA A 228 -22.45 -1.65 2.82
N ALA A 229 -23.21 -2.29 1.91
CA ALA A 229 -24.56 -2.75 2.19
C ALA A 229 -24.59 -3.77 3.34
N VAL A 230 -23.66 -4.72 3.35
CA VAL A 230 -23.52 -5.69 4.45
C VAL A 230 -23.24 -5.00 5.79
N LEU A 231 -22.35 -4.00 5.80
CA LEU A 231 -22.05 -3.23 7.01
C LEU A 231 -23.24 -2.39 7.49
N ALA A 232 -23.96 -1.75 6.55
CA ALA A 232 -25.11 -0.89 6.85
C ALA A 232 -26.31 -1.65 7.40
N LEU A 233 -26.51 -2.88 6.91
CA LEU A 233 -27.53 -3.81 7.41
C LEU A 233 -27.12 -4.52 8.70
N GLY A 234 -25.87 -4.37 9.14
CA GLY A 234 -25.34 -4.93 10.37
C GLY A 234 -25.46 -3.98 11.58
N PRO A 235 -24.84 -4.33 12.72
CA PRO A 235 -24.95 -3.56 13.95
C PRO A 235 -24.27 -2.18 13.90
N ALA A 236 -23.43 -1.91 12.89
CA ALA A 236 -22.83 -0.58 12.68
C ALA A 236 -23.85 0.45 12.16
N GLY A 237 -24.93 -0.01 11.54
CA GLY A 237 -25.93 0.82 10.89
C GLY A 237 -25.39 1.69 9.75
N ALA A 238 -26.26 2.55 9.23
CA ALA A 238 -25.90 3.49 8.17
C ALA A 238 -24.85 4.52 8.62
N GLY A 239 -24.91 4.97 9.88
CA GLY A 239 -23.97 5.96 10.43
C GLY A 239 -22.54 5.45 10.49
N GLY A 240 -22.31 4.25 11.05
CA GLY A 240 -20.99 3.62 11.08
C GLY A 240 -20.44 3.36 9.67
N THR A 241 -21.32 2.94 8.75
CA THR A 241 -20.96 2.74 7.35
C THR A 241 -20.52 4.05 6.67
N ALA A 242 -21.27 5.13 6.87
CA ALA A 242 -20.95 6.44 6.32
C ALA A 242 -19.58 6.95 6.83
N LEU A 243 -19.28 6.76 8.11
CA LEU A 243 -17.97 7.10 8.68
C LEU A 243 -16.84 6.30 8.04
N VAL A 244 -16.98 4.97 7.92
CA VAL A 244 -15.97 4.10 7.29
C VAL A 244 -15.77 4.46 5.82
N LEU A 245 -16.84 4.74 5.08
CA LEU A 245 -16.73 5.14 3.68
C LEU A 245 -16.11 6.54 3.53
N GLY A 246 -16.53 7.52 4.33
CA GLY A 246 -15.95 8.87 4.34
C GLY A 246 -14.46 8.84 4.67
N TRP A 247 -14.07 7.96 5.58
CA TRP A 247 -12.69 7.66 5.88
C TRP A 247 -11.94 7.07 4.67
N CYS A 248 -12.49 6.05 4.02
CA CYS A 248 -11.86 5.39 2.87
C CYS A 248 -11.70 6.35 1.68
N THR A 249 -12.71 7.19 1.41
CA THR A 249 -12.65 8.19 0.33
C THR A 249 -11.57 9.24 0.58
N MET A 250 -11.40 9.65 1.84
CA MET A 250 -10.33 10.57 2.25
C MET A 250 -8.94 9.96 1.99
N VAL A 251 -8.69 8.73 2.46
CA VAL A 251 -7.41 8.02 2.26
C VAL A 251 -7.14 7.78 0.77
N LEU A 252 -8.14 7.33 0.00
CA LEU A 252 -8.01 7.13 -1.44
C LEU A 252 -7.63 8.43 -2.15
N THR A 253 -8.28 9.54 -1.78
CA THR A 253 -7.98 10.86 -2.34
C THR A 253 -6.53 11.26 -2.03
N MET A 254 -6.06 11.07 -0.79
CA MET A 254 -4.67 11.35 -0.43
C MET A 254 -3.68 10.54 -1.26
N VAL A 255 -3.96 9.26 -1.52
CA VAL A 255 -3.08 8.39 -2.33
C VAL A 255 -3.00 8.85 -3.78
N VAL A 256 -4.13 9.26 -4.36
CA VAL A 256 -4.18 9.84 -5.71
C VAL A 256 -3.41 11.16 -5.75
N LEU A 257 -3.59 12.05 -4.77
CA LEU A 257 -2.85 13.31 -4.68
C LEU A 257 -1.34 13.08 -4.51
N ALA A 258 -0.94 12.13 -3.66
CA ALA A 258 0.46 11.79 -3.43
C ALA A 258 1.16 11.27 -4.69
N LYS A 259 0.46 10.50 -5.53
CA LYS A 259 0.97 10.06 -6.84
C LYS A 259 1.45 11.25 -7.68
N TYR A 260 0.68 12.33 -7.71
CA TYR A 260 0.97 13.52 -8.53
C TYR A 260 1.87 14.55 -7.83
N ALA A 261 1.83 14.63 -6.50
CA ALA A 261 2.70 15.52 -5.73
C ALA A 261 4.19 15.14 -5.77
N PHE A 262 4.49 13.88 -6.11
CA PHE A 262 5.87 13.35 -6.17
C PHE A 262 6.24 12.80 -7.55
N TYR A 263 5.42 13.03 -8.58
CA TYR A 263 5.73 12.61 -9.94
C TYR A 263 7.04 13.27 -10.46
N PRO A 264 7.95 12.54 -11.14
CA PRO A 264 7.87 11.14 -11.59
C PRO A 264 8.48 10.12 -10.62
N HIS A 265 8.85 10.53 -9.40
CA HIS A 265 9.63 9.72 -8.46
C HIS A 265 8.73 8.68 -7.76
N ALA A 266 8.57 7.51 -8.38
CA ALA A 266 7.68 6.44 -7.90
C ALA A 266 8.01 5.94 -6.48
N THR A 267 9.28 6.00 -6.05
CA THR A 267 9.71 5.62 -4.69
C THR A 267 9.19 6.60 -3.64
N LEU A 268 9.32 7.90 -3.88
CA LEU A 268 8.83 8.96 -2.99
C LEU A 268 7.30 8.97 -2.92
N GLY A 269 6.63 8.74 -4.06
CA GLY A 269 5.18 8.58 -4.10
C GLY A 269 4.71 7.42 -3.22
N ARG A 270 5.35 6.25 -3.31
CA ARG A 270 4.96 5.08 -2.50
C ARG A 270 5.21 5.25 -1.00
N LEU A 271 6.33 5.86 -0.61
CA LEU A 271 6.61 6.11 0.81
C LEU A 271 5.60 7.08 1.43
N THR A 272 5.18 8.10 0.68
CA THR A 272 4.17 9.04 1.15
C THR A 272 2.75 8.47 1.12
N GLN A 273 2.43 7.60 0.16
CA GLN A 273 1.19 6.80 0.18
C GLN A 273 1.15 5.88 1.40
N ALA A 274 2.23 5.16 1.70
CA ALA A 274 2.34 4.34 2.90
C ALA A 274 2.20 5.19 4.17
N GLY A 275 2.85 6.35 4.23
CA GLY A 275 2.68 7.30 5.34
C GLY A 275 1.23 7.77 5.51
N ALA A 276 0.55 8.11 4.42
CA ALA A 276 -0.87 8.51 4.45
C ALA A 276 -1.78 7.38 4.95
N VAL A 277 -1.51 6.14 4.54
CA VAL A 277 -2.24 4.96 5.03
C VAL A 277 -1.97 4.70 6.52
N VAL A 278 -0.73 4.85 6.97
CA VAL A 278 -0.35 4.63 8.38
C VAL A 278 -0.93 5.71 9.30
N VAL A 279 -0.77 6.99 8.94
CA VAL A 279 -1.41 8.11 9.66
C VAL A 279 -2.92 7.92 9.63
N GLY A 280 -3.42 7.47 8.48
CA GLY A 280 -4.77 7.00 8.31
C GLY A 280 -5.20 6.02 9.41
N LEU A 281 -4.69 4.80 9.35
CA LEU A 281 -5.08 3.73 10.26
C LEU A 281 -4.87 4.09 11.74
N SER A 282 -3.95 5.02 12.04
CA SER A 282 -3.71 5.53 13.39
C SER A 282 -4.84 6.40 13.94
N VAL A 283 -5.65 7.06 13.10
CA VAL A 283 -6.83 7.85 13.54
C VAL A 283 -7.90 6.95 14.15
N LEU A 284 -8.04 5.71 13.67
CA LEU A 284 -8.94 4.72 14.26
C LEU A 284 -8.52 4.34 15.70
N GLY A 285 -7.27 4.65 16.08
CA GLY A 285 -6.63 4.28 17.34
C GLY A 285 -6.74 5.31 18.48
N SER A 286 -7.78 6.16 18.53
CA SER A 286 -8.22 6.97 19.69
C SER A 286 -7.54 8.32 20.00
N ASN A 287 -6.55 8.80 19.23
CA ASN A 287 -5.97 10.14 19.48
C ASN A 287 -6.43 11.19 18.44
N PRO A 288 -7.14 12.26 18.86
CA PRO A 288 -7.61 13.32 17.97
C PRO A 288 -6.48 14.07 17.23
N ALA A 289 -5.25 14.04 17.76
CA ALA A 289 -4.10 14.64 17.09
C ALA A 289 -3.81 14.02 15.71
N TYR A 290 -4.12 12.73 15.52
CA TYR A 290 -3.95 12.08 14.20
C TYR A 290 -4.90 12.63 13.15
N LEU A 291 -6.09 13.10 13.54
CA LEU A 291 -7.04 13.71 12.61
C LEU A 291 -6.54 15.07 12.12
N ALA A 292 -5.96 15.88 13.02
CA ALA A 292 -5.31 17.13 12.65
C ALA A 292 -4.09 16.90 11.74
N LEU A 293 -3.25 15.92 12.05
CA LEU A 293 -2.13 15.50 11.21
C LEU A 293 -2.59 15.06 9.82
N LEU A 294 -3.67 14.29 9.75
CA LEU A 294 -4.21 13.79 8.49
C LEU A 294 -4.78 14.92 7.63
N LEU A 295 -5.50 15.87 8.22
CA LEU A 295 -5.95 17.09 7.54
C LEU A 295 -4.77 17.93 7.03
N ALA A 296 -3.74 18.13 7.84
CA ALA A 296 -2.53 18.84 7.43
C ALA A 296 -1.81 18.14 6.27
N CYS A 297 -1.69 16.81 6.32
CA CYS A 297 -1.16 16.01 5.21
C CYS A 297 -2.03 16.14 3.95
N PHE A 298 -3.36 16.10 4.08
CA PHE A 298 -4.30 16.24 2.97
C PHE A 298 -4.13 17.61 2.28
N LEU A 299 -4.16 18.70 3.04
CA LEU A 299 -3.94 20.06 2.54
C LEU A 299 -2.56 20.21 1.88
N GLY A 300 -1.51 19.70 2.52
CA GLY A 300 -0.16 19.74 1.97
C GLY A 300 -0.03 18.99 0.65
N LEU A 301 -0.63 17.80 0.53
CA LEU A 301 -0.68 17.03 -0.71
C LEU A 301 -1.49 17.73 -1.81
N LEU A 302 -2.60 18.37 -1.44
CA LEU A 302 -3.43 19.12 -2.39
C LEU A 302 -2.67 20.32 -2.97
N LEU A 303 -2.00 21.10 -2.12
CA LEU A 303 -1.20 22.25 -2.57
C LEU A 303 0.00 21.80 -3.41
N LYS A 304 0.72 20.78 -2.95
CA LYS A 304 1.92 20.29 -3.62
C LYS A 304 1.64 19.60 -4.96
N SER A 305 0.53 18.86 -5.06
CA SER A 305 0.13 18.22 -6.33
C SER A 305 -0.21 19.25 -7.39
N ARG A 306 -0.91 20.33 -7.02
CA ARG A 306 -1.20 21.44 -7.93
C ARG A 306 0.08 22.15 -8.37
N SER A 307 0.94 22.56 -7.43
CA SER A 307 2.16 23.30 -7.77
C SER A 307 3.12 22.48 -8.63
N ARG A 308 3.24 21.16 -8.39
CA ARG A 308 4.04 20.28 -9.25
C ARG A 308 3.48 20.15 -10.66
N LEU A 309 2.16 20.01 -10.81
CA LEU A 309 1.54 19.95 -12.14
C LEU A 309 1.67 21.27 -12.90
N GLU A 310 1.65 22.41 -12.20
CA GLU A 310 1.88 23.73 -12.79
C GLU A 310 3.32 23.93 -13.28
N GLN A 311 4.31 23.31 -12.63
CA GLN A 311 5.71 23.37 -13.09
C GLN A 311 5.88 22.76 -14.48
N TYR A 312 5.23 21.62 -14.75
CA TYR A 312 5.26 20.99 -16.06
C TYR A 312 4.62 21.83 -17.18
N ARG A 313 3.80 22.84 -16.85
CA ARG A 313 3.25 23.78 -17.84
C ARG A 313 4.30 24.81 -18.31
N ARG A 314 5.33 25.08 -17.50
CA ARG A 314 6.34 26.10 -17.78
C ARG A 314 7.54 25.55 -18.56
N GLU A 315 7.70 24.23 -18.60
CA GLU A 315 8.68 23.49 -19.41
C GLU A 315 8.10 23.12 -20.77
#